data_AF-A9YYJ6-F1
#
_entry.id   AF-A9YYJ6-F1
#
_cell.length_a   1.000
_cell.length_b   1.000
_cell.length_c   1.000
_cell.angle_alpha   90.00
_cell.angle_beta   90.00
_cell.angle_gamma   90.00
#
_symmetry.space_group_name_H-M   'P 1'
#
loop_
_entity.id
_entity.type
_entity.pdbx_description
1 polymer ?
#
loop_
_entity_poly.entity_id
_entity_poly.type
_entity_poly.pdbx_seq_one_letter_code
_entity_poly.pdbx_strand_id
1 'polypeptide(L)'
;LRPAAVGEWVRIKSSIIHVDENSITVEYYMLDDAKKSLKTVLWSKMKYIDPRSGKSTDHQPEVLDYLKTISNKSVDISEVSFDERIKQLKEML
;
A
#
# COMPACT_ATOMS: atom_id res chain seq x y z
N LEU A 1 -12.74 7.03 -9.95
CA LEU A 1 -12.40 5.60 -10.11
C LEU A 1 -13.41 4.98 -11.08
N ARG A 2 -13.10 3.88 -11.75
CA ARG A 2 -14.07 3.14 -12.58
C ARG A 2 -14.32 1.75 -11.97
N PRO A 3 -15.56 1.23 -11.99
CA PRO A 3 -15.82 -0.12 -11.49
C PRO A 3 -15.07 -1.18 -12.32
N ALA A 4 -14.78 -2.31 -11.69
CA ALA A 4 -14.34 -3.52 -12.39
C ALA A 4 -15.57 -4.32 -12.82
N ALA A 5 -15.61 -4.77 -14.07
CA ALA A 5 -16.68 -5.63 -14.58
C ALA A 5 -16.44 -7.10 -14.24
N VAL A 6 -17.52 -7.90 -14.24
CA VAL A 6 -17.42 -9.35 -14.02
C VAL A 6 -16.58 -9.98 -15.14
N GLY A 7 -15.58 -10.78 -14.76
CA GLY A 7 -14.67 -11.42 -15.71
C GLY A 7 -13.60 -10.49 -16.31
N GLU A 8 -13.51 -9.24 -15.84
CA GLU A 8 -12.46 -8.32 -16.27
C GLU A 8 -11.10 -8.71 -15.67
N TRP A 9 -10.07 -8.76 -16.51
CA TRP A 9 -8.69 -8.88 -16.05
C TRP A 9 -8.20 -7.55 -15.48
N VAL A 10 -7.61 -7.61 -14.28
CA VAL A 10 -7.09 -6.44 -13.57
C VAL A 10 -5.64 -6.63 -13.18
N ARG A 11 -4.91 -5.52 -13.08
CA ARG A 11 -3.52 -5.48 -12.60
C ARG A 11 -3.50 -4.86 -11.22
N ILE A 12 -3.22 -5.68 -10.21
CA ILE A 12 -3.03 -5.20 -8.83
C ILE A 12 -1.54 -4.91 -8.62
N LYS A 13 -1.25 -3.73 -8.08
CA LYS A 13 0.08 -3.36 -7.60
C LYS A 13 0.00 -3.07 -6.11
N SER A 14 1.03 -3.49 -5.38
CA SER A 14 1.14 -3.28 -3.95
C SER A 14 2.53 -2.75 -3.60
N SER A 15 2.60 -1.78 -2.69
CA SER A 15 3.87 -1.32 -2.12
C SER A 15 3.69 -0.87 -0.69
N ILE A 16 4.67 -1.17 0.17
CA ILE A 16 4.75 -0.56 1.49
C ILE A 16 5.08 0.92 1.29
N ILE A 17 4.25 1.82 1.81
CA ILE A 17 4.43 3.27 1.69
C ILE A 17 4.86 3.91 3.00
N HIS A 18 4.75 3.17 4.11
CA HIS A 18 5.17 3.64 5.42
C HIS A 18 5.52 2.46 6.33
N VAL A 19 6.55 2.64 7.16
CA VAL A 19 7.03 1.65 8.13
C VAL A 19 7.20 2.35 9.47
N ASP A 20 6.54 1.79 10.48
CA ASP A 20 6.59 2.15 11.88
C ASP A 20 7.26 0.99 12.66
N GLU A 21 7.53 1.15 13.95
CA GLU A 21 8.21 0.15 14.79
C GLU A 21 7.43 -1.17 14.86
N ASN A 22 6.09 -1.11 14.84
CA ASN A 22 5.20 -2.28 14.96
C ASN A 22 4.08 -2.32 13.91
N SER A 23 4.19 -1.52 12.85
CA SER A 23 3.19 -1.54 11.78
C SER A 23 3.73 -1.11 10.44
N ILE A 24 3.03 -1.54 9.40
CA ILE A 24 3.28 -1.08 8.03
C ILE A 24 1.99 -0.53 7.44
N THR A 25 2.12 0.45 6.56
CA THR A 25 1.04 0.88 5.67
C THR A 25 1.35 0.42 4.27
N VAL A 26 0.42 -0.31 3.65
CA VAL A 26 0.53 -0.82 2.29
C VAL A 26 -0.48 -0.10 1.41
N GLU A 27 0.01 0.46 0.31
CA GLU A 27 -0.83 0.91 -0.80
C GLU A 27 -1.10 -0.26 -1.73
N TYR A 28 -2.37 -0.48 -2.04
CA TYR A 28 -2.83 -1.30 -3.14
C TYR A 28 -3.53 -0.40 -4.14
N TYR A 29 -3.25 -0.58 -5.41
CA TYR A 29 -4.11 -0.04 -6.46
C TYR A 29 -4.31 -1.04 -7.58
N MET A 30 -5.48 -0.94 -8.19
CA MET A 30 -5.95 -1.84 -9.22
C MET A 30 -6.19 -1.06 -10.50
N LEU A 31 -5.64 -1.55 -11.61
CA LEU A 31 -5.85 -1.02 -12.95
C LEU A 31 -6.60 -2.05 -13.80
N ASP A 32 -7.21 -1.60 -14.90
CA ASP A 32 -7.55 -2.52 -15.99
C ASP A 32 -6.29 -3.17 -16.58
N ASP A 33 -6.47 -4.25 -17.35
CA ASP A 33 -5.33 -4.97 -17.96
C ASP A 33 -4.49 -4.07 -18.89
N ALA A 34 -5.14 -3.14 -19.58
CA ALA A 34 -4.49 -2.16 -20.46
C ALA A 34 -3.75 -1.03 -19.72
N LYS A 35 -3.85 -0.97 -18.38
CA LYS A 35 -3.31 0.10 -17.51
C LYS A 35 -3.81 1.51 -17.87
N LYS A 36 -4.99 1.64 -18.46
CA LYS A 36 -5.61 2.91 -18.87
C LYS A 36 -6.60 3.46 -17.84
N SER A 37 -7.12 2.62 -16.94
CA SER A 37 -8.09 3.06 -15.95
C SER A 37 -7.79 2.56 -14.55
N LEU A 38 -7.79 3.50 -13.60
CA LEU A 38 -7.70 3.22 -12.17
C LEU A 38 -9.05 2.73 -11.63
N LYS A 39 -9.08 1.48 -11.20
CA LYS A 39 -10.26 0.78 -10.69
C LYS A 39 -10.46 1.01 -9.20
N THR A 40 -9.39 0.86 -8.43
CA THR A 40 -9.44 0.92 -6.97
C THR A 40 -8.12 1.42 -6.42
N VAL A 41 -8.18 2.12 -5.28
CA VAL A 41 -7.03 2.42 -4.42
C VAL A 41 -7.44 2.07 -3.00
N LEU A 42 -6.54 1.42 -2.27
CA LEU A 42 -6.72 1.02 -0.88
C LEU A 42 -5.42 1.25 -0.13
N TRP A 43 -5.50 1.97 0.99
CA TRP A 43 -4.42 2.00 1.98
C TRP A 43 -4.83 1.13 3.17
N SER A 44 -3.96 0.22 3.56
CA SER A 44 -4.20 -0.67 4.71
C SER A 44 -3.05 -0.57 5.68
N LYS A 45 -3.37 -0.31 6.95
CA LYS A 45 -2.41 -0.37 8.05
C LYS A 45 -2.47 -1.76 8.69
N MET A 46 -1.33 -2.44 8.75
CA MET A 46 -1.18 -3.77 9.32
C MET A 46 -0.33 -3.68 10.59
N LYS A 47 -0.82 -4.23 11.70
CA LYS A 47 -0.10 -4.27 12.99
C LYS A 47 0.65 -5.58 13.14
N TYR A 48 1.85 -5.53 13.67
CA TYR A 48 2.66 -6.70 14.00
C TYR A 48 2.26 -7.23 15.37
N ILE A 49 1.77 -8.47 15.38
CA ILE A 49 1.23 -9.12 16.58
C ILE A 49 2.14 -10.30 16.93
N ASP A 50 2.57 -10.38 18.19
CA ASP A 50 3.19 -11.58 18.71
C ASP A 50 2.12 -12.68 18.82
N PRO A 51 2.26 -13.82 18.11
CA PRO A 51 1.28 -14.89 18.13
C PRO A 51 1.15 -15.59 19.49
N ARG A 52 2.16 -15.48 20.38
CA ARG A 52 2.12 -16.10 21.72
C ARG A 52 1.29 -15.28 22.70
N SER A 53 1.46 -13.97 22.69
CA SER A 53 0.76 -13.06 23.61
C SER A 53 -0.52 -12.45 23.01
N GLY A 54 -0.67 -12.48 21.68
CA GLY A 54 -1.76 -11.81 20.96
C GLY A 54 -1.67 -10.27 21.01
N LYS A 55 -0.53 -9.73 21.46
CA LYS A 55 -0.33 -8.28 21.63
C LYS A 55 0.52 -7.70 20.52
N SER A 56 0.34 -6.40 20.26
CA SER A 56 1.25 -5.66 19.39
C SER A 56 2.65 -5.69 19.97
N THR A 57 3.63 -5.96 19.11
CA THR A 57 5.06 -5.93 19.46
C THR A 57 5.83 -5.29 18.32
N ASP A 58 7.05 -4.84 18.59
CA ASP A 58 7.89 -4.22 17.58
C ASP A 58 8.50 -5.27 16.65
N HIS A 59 8.78 -4.86 15.42
CA HIS A 59 9.53 -5.65 14.47
C HIS A 59 10.94 -5.91 15.02
N GLN A 60 11.45 -7.11 14.81
CA GLN A 60 12.87 -7.37 15.06
C GLN A 60 13.73 -6.43 14.20
N PRO A 61 14.90 -5.99 14.67
CA PRO A 61 15.72 -5.00 13.95
C PRO A 61 15.97 -5.34 12.49
N GLU A 62 16.33 -6.60 12.20
CA GLU A 62 16.59 -7.10 10.84
C GLU A 62 15.35 -7.00 9.94
N VAL A 63 14.17 -7.28 10.49
CA VAL A 63 12.88 -7.17 9.76
C VAL A 63 12.56 -5.70 9.50
N LEU A 64 12.74 -4.84 10.51
CA LEU A 64 12.49 -3.41 10.38
C LEU A 64 13.38 -2.79 9.30
N ASP A 65 14.66 -3.14 9.28
CA ASP A 65 15.63 -2.66 8.28
C ASP A 65 15.27 -3.16 6.87
N TYR A 66 14.86 -4.43 6.75
CA TYR A 66 14.37 -4.96 5.50
C TYR A 66 13.13 -4.19 5.00
N LEU A 67 12.13 -3.99 5.85
CA LEU A 67 10.89 -3.28 5.52
C LEU A 67 11.17 -1.84 5.09
N LYS A 68 12.06 -1.13 5.79
CA LYS A 68 12.49 0.23 5.43
C LYS A 68 13.27 0.29 4.11
N THR A 69 13.97 -0.79 3.77
CA THR A 69 14.74 -0.89 2.52
C THR A 69 13.83 -1.10 1.32
N ILE A 70 12.81 -1.95 1.45
CA ILE A 70 11.88 -2.26 0.36
C ILE A 70 10.69 -1.30 0.24
N SER A 71 10.51 -0.39 1.22
CA SER A 71 9.42 0.57 1.19
C SER A 71 9.57 1.56 0.03
N ASN A 72 8.44 1.92 -0.57
CA ASN A 72 8.38 2.90 -1.63
C ASN A 72 8.49 4.31 -1.06
N LYS A 73 9.70 4.86 -1.14
CA LYS A 73 10.03 6.22 -0.67
C LYS A 73 9.46 7.33 -1.56
N SER A 74 8.84 7.00 -2.69
CA SER A 74 8.22 7.99 -3.57
C SER A 74 6.85 8.48 -3.07
N VAL A 75 6.33 7.87 -2.00
CA VAL A 75 5.03 8.21 -1.41
C VAL A 75 5.27 8.54 0.04
N ASP A 76 5.02 9.79 0.41
CA ASP A 76 5.05 10.22 1.79
C ASP A 76 3.63 10.51 2.29
N ILE A 77 3.15 9.69 3.22
CA ILE A 77 1.78 9.77 3.74
C ILE A 77 1.59 10.93 4.73
N SER A 78 2.66 11.58 5.22
CA SER A 78 2.51 12.80 6.03
C SER A 78 2.25 14.03 5.17
N GLU A 79 2.68 14.01 3.91
CA GLU A 79 2.63 15.17 3.00
C GLU A 79 1.55 15.01 1.92
N VAL A 80 1.12 13.79 1.62
CA VAL A 80 0.15 13.50 0.56
C VAL A 80 -1.13 12.91 1.14
N SER A 81 -2.26 13.60 0.94
CA SER A 81 -3.56 13.06 1.29
C SER A 81 -3.97 11.91 0.36
N PHE A 82 -4.89 11.07 0.84
CA PHE A 82 -5.40 9.95 0.04
C PHE A 82 -6.01 10.40 -1.30
N ASP A 83 -6.76 11.51 -1.31
CA ASP A 83 -7.39 12.04 -2.53
C ASP A 83 -6.37 12.60 -3.52
N GLU A 84 -5.32 13.26 -3.04
CA GLU A 84 -4.19 13.68 -3.86
C GLU A 84 -3.46 12.49 -4.45
N ARG A 85 -3.26 11.43 -3.67
CA ARG A 85 -2.67 10.19 -4.17
C ARG A 85 -3.47 9.57 -5.31
N ILE A 86 -4.81 9.57 -5.22
CA ILE A 86 -5.67 9.10 -6.32
C ILE A 86 -5.44 9.93 -7.59
N LYS A 87 -5.25 11.24 -7.48
CA LYS A 87 -4.97 12.11 -8.63
C LYS A 87 -3.60 11.78 -9.25
N GLN A 88 -2.56 11.70 -8.42
CA GLN A 88 -1.21 11.32 -8.84
C GLN A 88 -1.21 9.96 -9.58
N LEU A 89 -1.89 8.95 -9.02
CA LEU A 89 -1.99 7.62 -9.64
C LEU A 89 -2.67 7.66 -11.01
N LYS A 90 -3.62 8.56 -11.25
CA LYS A 90 -4.26 8.73 -12.57
C LYS A 90 -3.37 9.45 -13.56
N GLU A 91 -2.56 10.40 -13.10
CA GLU A 91 -1.59 11.14 -13.94
C GLU A 91 -0.44 10.25 -14.41
N MET A 92 -0.17 9.15 -13.71
CA MET A 92 0.84 8.15 -14.05
C MET A 92 0.37 7.08 -15.07
N LEU A 93 -0.91 7.09 -15.48
CA LEU A 93 -1.48 6.13 -16.45
C LEU A 93 -1.30 6.62 -17.89
#